data_AF-A0A6C0LMX6-F1
#
_entry.id   AF-A0A6C0LMX6-F1
#
_cell.length_a   1.000
_cell.length_b   1.000
_cell.length_c   1.000
_cell.angle_alpha   90.00
_cell.angle_beta   90.00
_cell.angle_gamma   90.00
#
_symmetry.space_group_name_H-M   'P 1'
#
loop_
_entity.id
_entity.type
_entity.pdbx_description
1 polymer ?
#
loop_
_entity_poly.entity_id
_entity_poly.type
_entity_poly.pdbx_seq_one_letter_code
_entity_poly.pdbx_strand_id
1 'polypeptide(L)'
;MKFNIYSAIVIAMLIFLMCKIVKEKMLITYCKEKSTIDDNIYNVQCQYKDKKRAANMLYKLNNKANRLIDYLYSKYGSDKSDRGSLSRNLQKRYKGRHRLVETDPDNKEGDTSFVFDKGDLMSLCIRCSKDKTKTCFHQENDLMFVTIHELAHVAANVDQHPYRFWRIFKWLLKEAIETKDIYYKQDYDTNPVIYCDTLEINYQPLNDGNLRDISATEYYTPIPEEDNEPGQNNSSGGIFDLSWLTG
;
A
#
# COMPACT_ATOMS: atom_id res chain seq x y z
N MET A 1 22.80 -38.57 4.26
CA MET A 1 23.71 -37.59 4.90
C MET A 1 23.39 -37.54 6.39
N LYS A 2 24.35 -37.87 7.28
CA LYS A 2 24.17 -37.68 8.73
C LYS A 2 24.41 -36.20 9.02
N PHE A 3 23.36 -35.47 9.40
CA PHE A 3 23.50 -34.08 9.81
C PHE A 3 24.32 -34.03 11.10
N ASN A 4 25.49 -33.38 11.05
CA ASN A 4 26.36 -33.24 12.20
C ASN A 4 25.77 -32.19 13.15
N ILE A 5 25.58 -32.56 14.42
CA ILE A 5 25.02 -31.67 15.45
C ILE A 5 25.83 -30.37 15.59
N TYR A 6 27.14 -30.42 15.38
CA TYR A 6 27.99 -29.22 15.35
C TYR A 6 27.64 -28.28 14.19
N SER A 7 27.34 -28.82 13.01
CA SER A 7 26.90 -28.02 11.86
C SER A 7 25.53 -27.38 12.11
N ALA A 8 24.61 -28.10 12.76
CA ALA A 8 23.30 -27.54 13.13
C ALA A 8 23.42 -26.37 14.12
N ILE A 9 24.30 -26.49 15.12
CA ILE A 9 24.57 -25.42 16.11
C ILE A 9 25.16 -24.18 15.43
N VAL A 10 26.12 -24.36 14.52
CA VAL A 10 26.71 -23.23 13.77
C VAL A 10 25.66 -22.53 12.90
N ILE A 11 24.83 -23.28 12.18
CA ILE A 11 23.74 -22.71 11.36
C ILE A 11 22.75 -21.93 12.25
N ALA A 12 22.36 -22.48 13.40
CA ALA A 12 21.46 -21.79 14.32
C ALA A 12 22.06 -20.49 14.88
N MET A 13 23.35 -20.47 15.19
CA MET A 13 24.05 -19.25 15.62
C MET A 13 24.13 -18.20 14.51
N LEU A 14 24.40 -18.61 13.27
CA LEU A 14 24.41 -17.71 12.11
C LEU A 14 23.03 -17.12 11.83
N ILE A 15 21.97 -17.94 11.90
CA ILE A 15 20.58 -17.47 11.79
C ILE A 15 20.27 -16.48 12.93
N PHE A 16 20.66 -16.79 14.17
CA PHE A 16 20.44 -15.88 15.29
C PHE A 16 21.17 -14.54 15.12
N LEU A 17 22.43 -14.56 14.67
CA LEU A 17 23.21 -13.35 14.39
C LEU A 17 22.59 -12.54 13.24
N MET A 18 22.18 -13.21 12.16
CA MET A 18 21.44 -12.62 11.05
C MET A 18 20.14 -11.96 11.53
N CYS A 19 19.33 -12.65 12.32
CA CYS A 19 18.10 -12.11 12.89
C CYS A 19 18.37 -10.89 13.80
N LYS A 20 19.48 -10.89 14.56
CA LYS A 20 19.90 -9.73 15.35
C LYS A 20 20.26 -8.54 14.47
N ILE A 21 21.10 -8.74 13.46
CA ILE A 21 21.53 -7.68 12.53
C ILE A 21 20.33 -7.11 11.75
N VAL A 22 19.42 -7.97 11.29
CA VAL A 22 18.18 -7.57 10.60
C VAL A 22 17.30 -6.77 11.55
N LYS A 23 17.07 -7.23 12.79
CA LYS A 23 16.32 -6.46 13.79
C LYS A 23 16.97 -5.12 14.07
N GLU A 24 18.29 -5.06 14.22
CA GLU A 24 18.99 -3.81 14.52
C GLU A 24 18.85 -2.82 13.35
N LYS A 25 19.08 -3.25 12.11
CA LYS A 25 18.87 -2.40 10.93
C LYS A 25 17.42 -1.95 10.76
N MET A 26 16.44 -2.84 11.03
CA MET A 26 15.02 -2.49 10.99
C MET A 26 14.61 -1.57 12.14
N LEU A 27 15.24 -1.67 13.32
CA LEU A 27 14.91 -0.86 14.51
C LEU A 27 15.66 0.48 14.56
N ILE A 28 16.81 0.60 13.90
CA ILE A 28 17.63 1.82 13.89
C ILE A 28 16.98 2.96 13.09
N THR A 29 16.14 2.65 12.11
CA THR A 29 15.58 3.68 11.21
C THR A 29 14.26 4.29 11.71
N TYR A 30 13.51 3.56 12.54
CA TYR A 30 12.22 4.01 13.06
C TYR A 30 12.33 4.64 14.44
N CYS A 31 11.67 5.79 14.58
CA CYS A 31 11.40 6.45 15.84
C CYS A 31 9.92 6.27 16.18
N LYS A 32 9.64 6.03 17.45
CA LYS A 32 8.28 6.06 17.98
C LYS A 32 7.88 7.49 18.24
N GLU A 33 6.88 7.98 17.53
CA GLU A 33 6.36 9.34 17.69
C GLU A 33 4.87 9.31 18.02
N LYS A 34 4.48 10.05 19.05
CA LYS A 34 3.09 10.13 19.49
C LYS A 34 2.31 11.14 18.64
N SER A 35 1.22 10.72 18.01
CA SER A 35 0.29 11.61 17.31
C SER A 35 -0.37 12.58 18.30
N THR A 36 -0.56 13.83 17.90
CA THR A 36 -1.30 14.83 18.71
C THR A 36 -2.81 14.72 18.52
N ILE A 37 -3.30 13.83 17.65
CA ILE A 37 -4.72 13.77 17.28
C ILE A 37 -5.45 12.65 18.04
N ASP A 38 -4.80 11.51 18.26
CA ASP A 38 -5.40 10.32 18.86
C ASP A 38 -4.55 9.66 19.96
N ASP A 39 -3.46 10.33 20.35
CA ASP A 39 -2.51 9.88 21.36
C ASP A 39 -1.81 8.53 21.08
N ASN A 40 -1.98 7.94 19.89
CA ASN A 40 -1.32 6.70 19.50
C ASN A 40 0.13 6.94 19.05
N ILE A 41 0.93 5.87 19.11
CA ILE A 41 2.35 5.89 18.73
C ILE A 41 2.51 5.30 17.33
N TYR A 42 3.21 6.04 16.47
CA TYR A 42 3.51 5.65 15.10
C TYR A 42 5.01 5.47 14.91
N ASN A 43 5.39 4.52 14.05
CA ASN A 43 6.78 4.36 13.62
C ASN A 43 7.03 5.28 12.42
N VAL A 44 7.86 6.30 12.66
CA VAL A 44 8.25 7.34 11.69
C VAL A 44 9.75 7.33 11.49
N GLN A 45 10.26 7.94 10.42
CA GLN A 45 11.68 7.95 10.10
C GLN A 45 12.45 8.91 11.01
N CYS A 46 13.42 8.40 11.77
CA CYS A 46 14.14 9.16 12.80
C CYS A 46 14.90 10.38 12.26
N GLN A 47 15.48 10.20 11.08
CA GLN A 47 16.43 11.09 10.42
C GLN A 47 15.77 12.29 9.74
N TYR A 48 14.46 12.28 9.55
CA TYR A 48 13.71 13.38 8.94
C TYR A 48 13.20 14.38 9.99
N LYS A 49 13.14 15.65 9.61
CA LYS A 49 12.50 16.69 10.43
C LYS A 49 11.00 16.47 10.57
N ASP A 50 10.40 17.11 11.57
CA ASP A 50 8.94 17.14 11.79
C ASP A 50 8.28 15.76 11.89
N LYS A 51 8.85 14.90 12.75
CA LYS A 51 8.30 13.59 13.10
C LYS A 51 6.85 13.68 13.57
N LYS A 52 6.48 14.76 14.26
CA LYS A 52 5.12 14.94 14.77
C LYS A 52 4.10 15.03 13.64
N ARG A 53 4.40 15.82 12.60
CA ARG A 53 3.55 15.88 11.40
C ARG A 53 3.51 14.54 10.67
N ALA A 54 4.59 13.77 10.64
CA ALA A 54 4.60 12.41 10.11
C ALA A 54 3.62 11.50 10.87
N ALA A 55 3.70 11.44 12.21
CA ALA A 55 2.78 10.67 13.03
C ALA A 55 1.31 11.08 12.81
N ASN A 56 1.05 12.38 12.75
CA ASN A 56 -0.29 12.91 12.47
C ASN A 56 -0.79 12.55 11.05
N MET A 57 0.09 12.53 10.04
CA MET A 57 -0.27 12.13 8.68
C MET A 57 -0.63 10.63 8.64
N LEU A 58 0.20 9.78 9.25
CA LEU A 58 -0.07 8.34 9.34
C LEU A 58 -1.39 8.07 10.08
N TYR A 59 -1.67 8.80 11.17
CA TYR A 59 -2.97 8.73 11.84
C TYR A 59 -4.12 9.01 10.88
N LYS A 60 -4.07 10.12 10.14
CA LYS A 60 -5.15 10.53 9.24
C LYS A 60 -5.41 9.51 8.14
N LEU A 61 -4.36 9.01 7.51
CA LEU A 61 -4.43 7.98 6.46
C LEU A 61 -5.01 6.69 7.02
N ASN A 62 -4.52 6.22 8.16
CA ASN A 62 -5.04 5.03 8.81
C ASN A 62 -6.51 5.20 9.24
N ASN A 63 -6.90 6.35 9.80
CA ASN A 63 -8.28 6.61 10.18
C ASN A 63 -9.22 6.57 8.97
N LYS A 64 -8.83 7.18 7.85
CA LYS A 64 -9.57 7.13 6.59
C LYS A 64 -9.64 5.72 6.00
N ALA A 65 -8.54 4.97 6.02
CA ALA A 65 -8.50 3.58 5.57
C ALA A 65 -9.46 2.68 6.38
N ASN A 66 -9.43 2.77 7.72
CA ASN A 66 -10.36 2.00 8.57
C ASN A 66 -11.82 2.38 8.28
N ARG A 67 -12.12 3.67 8.14
CA ARG A 67 -13.48 4.13 7.79
C ARG A 67 -13.95 3.60 6.44
N LEU A 68 -13.06 3.54 5.44
CA LEU A 68 -13.37 2.94 4.14
C LEU A 68 -13.69 1.46 4.30
N ILE A 69 -12.86 0.72 5.04
CA ILE A 69 -13.05 -0.71 5.30
C ILE A 69 -14.37 -0.98 6.03
N ASP A 70 -14.69 -0.20 7.06
CA ASP A 70 -15.94 -0.32 7.81
C ASP A 70 -17.16 -0.01 6.94
N TYR A 71 -17.07 1.02 6.10
CA TYR A 71 -18.11 1.36 5.12
C TYR A 71 -18.33 0.22 4.12
N LEU A 72 -17.27 -0.31 3.52
CA LEU A 72 -17.32 -1.44 2.59
C LEU A 72 -17.90 -2.70 3.24
N TYR A 73 -17.48 -3.02 4.45
CA TYR A 73 -17.99 -4.16 5.19
C TYR A 73 -19.48 -3.99 5.53
N SER A 74 -19.90 -2.79 5.91
CA SER A 74 -21.31 -2.51 6.19
C SER A 74 -22.17 -2.62 4.92
N LYS A 75 -21.64 -2.19 3.77
CA LYS A 75 -22.35 -2.19 2.48
C LYS A 75 -22.40 -3.57 1.80
N TYR A 76 -21.32 -4.35 1.89
CA TYR A 76 -21.15 -5.60 1.14
C TYR A 76 -20.85 -6.84 1.99
N GLY A 77 -20.54 -6.70 3.27
CA GLY A 77 -19.98 -7.78 4.09
C GLY A 77 -20.87 -9.03 4.23
N SER A 78 -22.19 -8.89 4.10
CA SER A 78 -23.16 -10.00 4.07
C SER A 78 -23.40 -10.59 2.69
N ASP A 79 -22.93 -9.93 1.62
CA ASP A 79 -23.13 -10.36 0.24
C ASP A 79 -22.23 -11.55 -0.10
N LYS A 80 -22.76 -12.48 -0.90
CA LYS A 80 -22.01 -13.60 -1.46
C LYS A 80 -21.25 -13.20 -2.74
N SER A 81 -21.35 -11.98 -3.23
CA SER A 81 -20.59 -11.48 -4.38
C SER A 81 -19.07 -11.37 -4.12
N ASP A 82 -18.30 -11.13 -5.19
CA ASP A 82 -16.88 -10.81 -5.08
C ASP A 82 -16.62 -9.58 -4.20
N ARG A 83 -17.44 -8.53 -4.30
CA ARG A 83 -17.35 -7.34 -3.43
C ARG A 83 -17.48 -7.71 -1.96
N GLY A 84 -18.45 -8.56 -1.62
CA GLY A 84 -18.61 -9.04 -0.24
C GLY A 84 -17.39 -9.82 0.24
N SER A 85 -16.79 -10.65 -0.62
CA SER A 85 -15.54 -11.37 -0.31
C SER A 85 -14.37 -10.40 -0.04
N LEU A 86 -14.18 -9.41 -0.91
CA LEU A 86 -13.13 -8.39 -0.79
C LEU A 86 -13.30 -7.55 0.49
N SER A 87 -14.51 -7.10 0.79
CA SER A 87 -14.81 -6.34 2.01
C SER A 87 -14.54 -7.13 3.28
N ARG A 88 -14.90 -8.43 3.32
CA ARG A 88 -14.56 -9.32 4.44
C ARG A 88 -13.05 -9.53 4.57
N ASN A 89 -12.34 -9.69 3.45
CA ASN A 89 -10.88 -9.84 3.45
C ASN A 89 -10.21 -8.59 4.03
N LEU A 90 -10.60 -7.40 3.58
CA LEU A 90 -10.08 -6.13 4.11
C LEU A 90 -10.25 -6.04 5.62
N GLN A 91 -11.48 -6.25 6.13
CA GLN A 91 -11.76 -6.20 7.56
C GLN A 91 -10.93 -7.22 8.36
N LYS A 92 -10.78 -8.44 7.83
CA LYS A 92 -10.03 -9.50 8.51
C LYS A 92 -8.52 -9.23 8.52
N ARG A 93 -7.99 -8.70 7.42
CA ARG A 93 -6.55 -8.69 7.13
C ARG A 93 -5.87 -7.38 7.50
N TYR A 94 -6.50 -6.24 7.27
CA TYR A 94 -5.89 -4.94 7.56
C TYR A 94 -5.69 -4.76 9.08
N LYS A 95 -4.43 -4.62 9.52
CA LYS A 95 -4.06 -4.34 10.92
C LYS A 95 -3.62 -2.89 11.17
N GLY A 96 -3.92 -2.00 10.22
CA GLY A 96 -3.30 -0.67 10.10
C GLY A 96 -3.35 0.23 11.33
N ARG A 97 -4.28 0.00 12.27
CA ARG A 97 -4.34 0.72 13.54
C ARG A 97 -3.05 0.66 14.36
N HIS A 98 -2.22 -0.36 14.16
CA HIS A 98 -0.95 -0.51 14.87
C HIS A 98 0.27 -0.74 13.96
N ARG A 99 0.05 -0.88 12.65
CA ARG A 99 1.08 -1.39 11.73
C ARG A 99 1.16 -0.64 10.40
N LEU A 100 0.64 0.58 10.36
CA LEU A 100 0.98 1.56 9.32
C LEU A 100 2.25 2.32 9.72
N VAL A 101 3.27 2.30 8.85
CA VAL A 101 4.60 2.89 9.11
C VAL A 101 5.07 3.78 7.97
N GLU A 102 6.06 4.63 8.23
CA GLU A 102 6.65 5.52 7.22
C GLU A 102 7.78 4.85 6.43
N THR A 103 7.73 4.82 5.11
CA THR A 103 8.87 4.42 4.27
C THR A 103 9.92 5.54 4.21
N ASP A 104 11.22 5.21 4.22
CA ASP A 104 12.30 6.17 3.96
C ASP A 104 12.36 6.47 2.44
N PRO A 105 12.20 7.72 1.98
CA PRO A 105 12.38 8.06 0.57
C PRO A 105 13.76 7.73 -0.03
N ASP A 106 14.78 7.56 0.81
CA ASP A 106 16.16 7.26 0.43
C ASP A 106 16.51 5.77 0.67
N ASN A 107 15.50 4.90 0.79
CA ASN A 107 15.72 3.47 0.97
C ASN A 107 16.43 2.86 -0.25
N LYS A 108 17.19 1.79 -0.02
CA LYS A 108 18.08 1.21 -1.05
C LYS A 108 17.32 0.35 -2.05
N GLU A 109 16.18 -0.15 -1.61
CA GLU A 109 15.29 -1.06 -2.30
C GLU A 109 14.50 -0.30 -3.38
N GLY A 110 14.31 1.02 -3.21
CA GLY A 110 13.54 1.88 -4.11
C GLY A 110 12.05 1.87 -3.83
N ASP A 111 11.61 1.21 -2.76
CA ASP A 111 10.20 1.04 -2.44
C ASP A 111 9.57 2.37 -2.05
N THR A 112 8.41 2.68 -2.62
CA THR A 112 7.67 3.90 -2.30
C THR A 112 6.46 3.61 -1.41
N SER A 113 5.93 2.39 -1.48
CA SER A 113 4.95 1.81 -0.56
C SER A 113 4.96 0.30 -0.68
N PHE A 114 4.54 -0.40 0.37
CA PHE A 114 4.36 -1.85 0.31
C PHE A 114 3.43 -2.37 1.40
N VAL A 115 2.92 -3.58 1.19
CA VAL A 115 2.18 -4.37 2.19
C VAL A 115 2.95 -5.66 2.49
N PHE A 116 3.31 -5.84 3.76
CA PHE A 116 3.88 -7.07 4.28
C PHE A 116 2.79 -7.98 4.84
N ASP A 117 2.87 -9.28 4.51
CA ASP A 117 1.97 -10.35 4.95
C ASP A 117 0.48 -9.97 4.86
N LYS A 118 0.06 -9.53 3.67
CA LYS A 118 -1.34 -9.27 3.29
C LYS A 118 -2.08 -8.30 4.21
N GLY A 119 -1.40 -7.30 4.78
CA GLY A 119 -2.01 -6.25 5.59
C GLY A 119 -1.58 -6.28 7.06
N ASP A 120 -0.68 -7.20 7.42
CA ASP A 120 -0.06 -7.22 8.73
C ASP A 120 0.78 -5.95 8.96
N LEU A 121 1.56 -5.50 7.97
CA LEU A 121 2.19 -4.17 7.98
C LEU A 121 1.99 -3.50 6.63
N MET A 122 1.73 -2.20 6.66
CA MET A 122 1.67 -1.35 5.47
C MET A 122 2.66 -0.20 5.67
N SER A 123 3.47 0.08 4.65
CA SER A 123 4.46 1.15 4.67
C SER A 123 4.16 2.16 3.57
N LEU A 124 4.20 3.45 3.91
CA LEU A 124 3.91 4.53 2.97
C LEU A 124 5.00 5.60 3.03
N CYS A 125 5.52 6.02 1.87
CA CYS A 125 6.38 7.17 1.75
C CYS A 125 5.57 8.47 1.83
N ILE A 126 5.42 9.03 3.03
CA ILE A 126 4.64 10.25 3.23
C ILE A 126 5.42 11.55 2.91
N ARG A 127 6.72 11.43 2.62
CA ARG A 127 7.64 12.55 2.41
C ARG A 127 7.89 12.77 0.92
N CYS A 128 7.85 14.03 0.48
CA CYS A 128 8.10 14.39 -0.91
C CYS A 128 9.58 14.65 -1.27
N SER A 129 10.51 14.33 -0.38
CA SER A 129 11.94 14.52 -0.66
C SER A 129 12.79 13.62 0.23
N LYS A 130 13.87 13.08 -0.35
CA LYS A 130 14.95 12.39 0.36
C LYS A 130 15.86 13.30 1.17
N ASP A 131 15.75 14.62 1.00
CA ASP A 131 16.50 15.57 1.81
C ASP A 131 15.93 15.62 3.24
N LYS A 132 16.63 14.92 4.14
CA LYS A 132 16.34 14.78 5.57
C LYS A 132 16.20 16.12 6.31
N THR A 133 16.72 17.20 5.76
CA THR A 133 16.67 18.55 6.35
C THR A 133 15.42 19.35 5.96
N LYS A 134 14.67 18.91 4.94
CA LYS A 134 13.44 19.56 4.46
C LYS A 134 12.21 19.06 5.20
N THR A 135 11.26 19.96 5.42
CA THR A 135 9.92 19.60 5.92
C THR A 135 8.99 19.47 4.71
N CYS A 136 9.10 18.35 4.00
CA CYS A 136 8.35 18.05 2.78
C CYS A 136 7.38 16.88 3.04
N PHE A 137 6.10 17.05 2.73
CA PHE A 137 5.09 16.00 2.78
C PHE A 137 4.21 16.03 1.53
N HIS A 138 3.83 14.87 1.03
CA HIS A 138 2.82 14.77 -0.02
C HIS A 138 1.45 15.25 0.47
N GLN A 139 0.56 15.60 -0.46
CA GLN A 139 -0.80 15.94 -0.12
C GLN A 139 -1.54 14.71 0.40
N GLU A 140 -2.41 14.93 1.39
CA GLU A 140 -3.17 13.86 2.03
C GLU A 140 -4.03 13.07 1.02
N ASN A 141 -4.55 13.74 -0.01
CA ASN A 141 -5.38 13.10 -1.03
C ASN A 141 -4.57 12.17 -1.97
N ASP A 142 -3.34 12.56 -2.33
CA ASP A 142 -2.44 11.71 -3.12
C ASP A 142 -1.97 10.51 -2.29
N LEU A 143 -1.65 10.74 -1.02
CA LEU A 143 -1.34 9.66 -0.09
C LEU A 143 -2.52 8.71 0.12
N MET A 144 -3.75 9.21 0.08
CA MET A 144 -4.93 8.34 0.13
C MET A 144 -5.09 7.51 -1.15
N PHE A 145 -4.75 8.05 -2.33
CA PHE A 145 -4.73 7.25 -3.57
C PHE A 145 -3.77 6.07 -3.45
N VAL A 146 -2.53 6.30 -2.98
CA VAL A 146 -1.54 5.25 -2.72
C VAL A 146 -2.00 4.31 -1.60
N THR A 147 -2.63 4.84 -0.54
CA THR A 147 -3.18 3.98 0.53
C THR A 147 -4.27 3.04 -0.03
N ILE A 148 -5.13 3.51 -0.93
CA ILE A 148 -6.16 2.68 -1.56
C ILE A 148 -5.54 1.65 -2.52
N HIS A 149 -4.43 1.98 -3.19
CA HIS A 149 -3.63 1.03 -3.97
C HIS A 149 -3.17 -0.14 -3.08
N GLU A 150 -2.56 0.17 -1.94
CA GLU A 150 -2.11 -0.86 -1.00
C GLU A 150 -3.28 -1.65 -0.40
N LEU A 151 -4.44 -1.03 -0.17
CA LEU A 151 -5.65 -1.75 0.23
C LEU A 151 -6.13 -2.74 -0.84
N ALA A 152 -5.92 -2.48 -2.13
CA ALA A 152 -6.25 -3.45 -3.18
C ALA A 152 -5.39 -4.72 -3.06
N HIS A 153 -4.10 -4.58 -2.74
CA HIS A 153 -3.19 -5.70 -2.42
C HIS A 153 -3.63 -6.46 -1.15
N VAL A 154 -4.20 -5.76 -0.16
CA VAL A 154 -4.76 -6.41 1.04
C VAL A 154 -6.04 -7.20 0.71
N ALA A 155 -6.92 -6.64 -0.13
CA ALA A 155 -8.26 -7.15 -0.40
C ALA A 155 -8.25 -8.50 -1.14
N ALA A 156 -7.33 -8.69 -2.09
CA ALA A 156 -7.23 -9.90 -2.89
C ALA A 156 -5.83 -10.52 -2.84
N ASN A 157 -5.72 -11.80 -3.22
CA ASN A 157 -4.43 -12.43 -3.46
C ASN A 157 -4.13 -12.28 -4.95
N VAL A 158 -3.46 -11.19 -5.32
CA VAL A 158 -2.96 -10.91 -6.67
C VAL A 158 -1.48 -10.63 -6.57
N ASP A 159 -0.71 -11.15 -7.51
CA ASP A 159 0.72 -10.87 -7.60
C ASP A 159 0.89 -9.65 -8.51
N GLN A 160 1.52 -8.58 -8.01
CA GLN A 160 1.70 -7.32 -8.74
C GLN A 160 0.37 -6.68 -9.20
N HIS A 161 0.32 -6.16 -10.43
CA HIS A 161 -0.78 -5.33 -10.92
C HIS A 161 -1.54 -5.91 -12.14
N PRO A 162 -2.02 -7.17 -12.12
CA PRO A 162 -2.82 -7.76 -13.18
C PRO A 162 -4.15 -7.01 -13.36
N TYR A 163 -4.89 -7.27 -14.44
CA TYR A 163 -6.23 -6.69 -14.63
C TYR A 163 -7.14 -6.85 -13.41
N ARG A 164 -7.04 -7.95 -12.66
CA ARG A 164 -7.78 -8.12 -11.41
C ARG A 164 -7.42 -7.06 -10.37
N PHE A 165 -6.14 -6.79 -10.15
CA PHE A 165 -5.70 -5.75 -9.24
C PHE A 165 -6.35 -4.41 -9.61
N TRP A 166 -6.23 -3.99 -10.86
CA TRP A 166 -6.71 -2.69 -11.32
C TRP A 166 -8.22 -2.52 -11.21
N ARG A 167 -8.99 -3.59 -11.44
CA ARG A 167 -10.45 -3.57 -11.23
C ARG A 167 -10.83 -3.41 -9.77
N ILE A 168 -10.10 -4.07 -8.86
CA ILE A 168 -10.26 -3.89 -7.41
C ILE A 168 -9.90 -2.48 -7.02
N PHE A 169 -8.77 -1.97 -7.50
CA PHE A 169 -8.33 -0.62 -7.19
C PHE A 169 -9.33 0.43 -7.67
N LYS A 170 -9.81 0.31 -8.92
CA LYS A 170 -10.87 1.16 -9.50
C LYS A 170 -12.15 1.10 -8.66
N TRP A 171 -12.59 -0.08 -8.23
CA TRP A 171 -13.76 -0.24 -7.38
C TRP A 171 -13.57 0.45 -6.02
N LEU A 172 -12.44 0.23 -5.35
CA LEU A 172 -12.15 0.87 -4.07
C LEU A 172 -12.11 2.41 -4.18
N LEU A 173 -11.56 2.94 -5.27
CA LEU A 173 -11.57 4.39 -5.55
C LEU A 173 -12.99 4.93 -5.69
N LYS A 174 -13.88 4.22 -6.43
CA LYS A 174 -15.29 4.61 -6.57
C LYS A 174 -16.00 4.67 -5.22
N GLU A 175 -15.84 3.64 -4.40
CA GLU A 175 -16.45 3.57 -3.07
C GLU A 175 -15.88 4.63 -2.12
N ALA A 176 -14.57 4.90 -2.19
CA ALA A 176 -13.94 5.96 -1.41
C ALA A 176 -14.46 7.36 -1.78
N ILE A 177 -14.70 7.64 -3.07
CA ILE A 177 -15.32 8.88 -3.53
C ILE A 177 -16.76 9.00 -3.03
N GLU A 178 -17.51 7.90 -3.01
CA GLU A 178 -18.92 7.89 -2.55
C GLU A 178 -19.04 8.33 -1.07
N THR A 179 -18.03 8.07 -0.25
CA THR A 179 -18.00 8.54 1.15
C THR A 179 -17.84 10.05 1.30
N LYS A 180 -17.42 10.75 0.23
CA LYS A 180 -17.21 12.21 0.11
C LYS A 180 -16.07 12.81 0.92
N ASP A 181 -15.47 12.12 1.90
CA ASP A 181 -14.45 12.71 2.76
C ASP A 181 -13.17 11.85 2.92
N ILE A 182 -13.17 10.63 2.39
CA ILE A 182 -11.99 9.75 2.39
C ILE A 182 -11.04 10.14 1.25
N TYR A 183 -11.53 10.14 0.01
CA TYR A 183 -10.73 10.46 -1.18
C TYR A 183 -11.54 11.30 -2.17
N TYR A 184 -10.90 12.31 -2.74
CA TYR A 184 -11.45 13.15 -3.80
C TYR A 184 -10.80 12.76 -5.13
N LYS A 185 -11.61 12.57 -6.18
CA LYS A 185 -11.12 12.20 -7.51
C LYS A 185 -10.05 13.19 -8.00
N GLN A 186 -8.87 12.68 -8.33
CA GLN A 186 -7.82 13.41 -9.05
C GLN A 186 -7.74 12.93 -10.50
N ASP A 187 -7.32 13.82 -11.38
CA ASP A 187 -7.05 13.53 -12.78
C ASP A 187 -5.53 13.46 -12.98
N TYR A 188 -4.95 12.30 -12.66
CA TYR A 188 -3.52 12.06 -12.79
C TYR A 188 -3.08 11.89 -14.24
N ASP A 189 -4.00 11.55 -15.15
CA ASP A 189 -3.70 11.46 -16.60
C ASP A 189 -3.33 12.86 -17.15
N THR A 190 -4.01 13.90 -16.65
CA THR A 190 -3.77 15.29 -17.06
C THR A 190 -2.79 16.02 -16.15
N ASN A 191 -2.80 15.72 -14.84
CA ASN A 191 -1.99 16.38 -13.82
C ASN A 191 -1.18 15.33 -13.05
N PRO A 192 -0.10 14.79 -13.64
CA PRO A 192 0.73 13.81 -12.97
C PRO A 192 1.42 14.40 -11.74
N VAL A 193 1.66 13.56 -10.73
CA VAL A 193 2.32 13.96 -9.49
C VAL A 193 3.54 13.09 -9.21
N ILE A 194 4.61 13.70 -8.71
CA ILE A 194 5.79 12.96 -8.25
C ILE A 194 5.57 12.51 -6.80
N TYR A 195 5.49 11.20 -6.62
CA TYR A 195 5.42 10.49 -5.36
C TYR A 195 6.80 9.98 -4.94
N CYS A 196 7.14 10.17 -3.67
CA CYS A 196 8.39 9.72 -3.06
C CYS A 196 9.66 10.17 -3.80
N ASP A 197 9.68 11.38 -4.38
CA ASP A 197 10.82 11.98 -5.14
C ASP A 197 11.17 11.27 -6.47
N THR A 198 10.68 10.06 -6.71
CA THR A 198 11.13 9.19 -7.81
C THR A 198 10.02 8.65 -8.70
N LEU A 199 8.82 8.42 -8.15
CA LEU A 199 7.72 7.79 -8.87
C LEU A 199 6.77 8.83 -9.45
N GLU A 200 6.49 8.79 -10.74
CA GLU A 200 5.42 9.60 -11.32
C GLU A 200 4.09 8.83 -11.29
N ILE A 201 3.08 9.39 -10.61
CA ILE A 201 1.70 8.93 -10.69
C ILE A 201 1.03 9.69 -11.82
N ASN A 202 0.84 9.01 -12.96
CA ASN A 202 0.29 9.57 -14.20
C ASN A 202 -0.88 8.75 -14.79
N TYR A 203 -1.46 7.83 -14.00
CA TYR A 203 -2.54 6.96 -14.44
C TYR A 203 -3.72 6.96 -13.46
N GLN A 204 -4.93 7.19 -13.98
CA GLN A 204 -6.17 7.18 -13.23
C GLN A 204 -7.11 6.03 -13.68
N PRO A 205 -7.21 4.91 -12.91
CA PRO A 205 -8.07 3.77 -13.26
C PRO A 205 -9.55 4.10 -13.46
N LEU A 206 -10.04 5.19 -12.84
CA LEU A 206 -11.41 5.66 -13.01
C LEU A 206 -11.71 6.16 -14.43
N ASN A 207 -10.70 6.59 -15.18
CA ASN A 207 -10.82 7.11 -16.54
C ASN A 207 -10.64 6.00 -17.60
N ASP A 208 -10.10 4.85 -17.22
CA ASP A 208 -9.90 3.71 -18.12
C ASP A 208 -11.22 2.99 -18.43
N GLY A 209 -11.73 3.17 -19.65
CA GLY A 209 -12.94 2.51 -20.15
C GLY A 209 -12.79 1.02 -20.46
N ASN A 210 -11.55 0.52 -20.58
CA ASN A 210 -11.27 -0.90 -20.83
C ASN A 210 -11.28 -1.72 -19.52
N LEU A 211 -11.05 -1.08 -18.37
CA LEU A 211 -11.20 -1.71 -17.06
C LEU A 211 -12.67 -1.93 -16.70
N ARG A 212 -13.09 -3.20 -16.72
CA ARG A 212 -14.43 -3.63 -16.30
C ARG A 212 -14.64 -3.42 -14.80
N ASP A 213 -15.86 -3.08 -14.40
CA ASP A 213 -16.21 -3.02 -12.98
C ASP A 213 -16.31 -4.43 -12.37
N ILE A 214 -16.00 -4.55 -11.08
CA ILE A 214 -16.24 -5.78 -10.34
C ILE A 214 -17.75 -6.04 -10.28
N SER A 215 -18.17 -7.22 -10.73
CA SER A 215 -19.57 -7.64 -10.75
C SER A 215 -20.19 -7.54 -9.36
N ALA A 216 -21.42 -7.02 -9.30
CA ALA A 216 -22.19 -6.96 -8.08
C ALA A 216 -22.87 -8.31 -7.74
N THR A 217 -22.93 -9.25 -8.69
CA THR A 217 -23.80 -10.44 -8.59
C THR A 217 -23.08 -11.76 -8.84
N GLU A 218 -21.84 -11.75 -9.31
CA GLU A 218 -21.10 -12.98 -9.62
C GLU A 218 -19.90 -13.17 -8.68
N TYR A 219 -19.65 -14.43 -8.33
CA TYR A 219 -18.42 -14.83 -7.67
C TYR A 219 -17.26 -14.69 -8.65
N TYR A 220 -16.10 -14.25 -8.17
CA TYR A 220 -14.91 -14.29 -9.01
C TYR A 220 -14.55 -15.73 -9.37
N THR A 221 -14.54 -16.02 -10.67
CA THR A 221 -13.91 -17.21 -11.26
C THR A 221 -12.61 -16.76 -11.94
N PRO A 222 -11.44 -17.34 -11.62
CA PRO A 222 -10.21 -17.02 -12.33
C PRO A 222 -10.37 -17.24 -13.83
N ILE A 223 -10.12 -16.21 -14.65
CA ILE A 223 -10.13 -16.30 -16.11
C ILE A 223 -8.67 -16.28 -16.62
N PRO A 224 -8.26 -17.14 -17.56
CA PRO A 224 -6.87 -17.25 -18.02
C PRO A 224 -6.23 -15.98 -18.61
N GLU A 225 -7.02 -14.99 -19.03
CA GLU A 225 -6.52 -13.74 -19.62
C GLU A 225 -6.21 -12.64 -18.58
N GLU A 226 -6.52 -12.87 -17.31
CA GLU A 226 -6.45 -11.82 -16.27
C GLU A 226 -5.07 -11.64 -15.63
N ASP A 227 -4.09 -12.47 -15.99
CA ASP A 227 -2.71 -12.39 -15.49
C ASP A 227 -1.89 -11.29 -16.18
N ASN A 228 -2.41 -10.68 -17.25
CA ASN A 228 -1.74 -9.59 -17.98
C ASN A 228 -2.06 -8.22 -17.36
N GLU A 229 -1.14 -7.26 -17.45
CA GLU A 229 -1.40 -5.86 -17.08
C GLU A 229 -2.20 -5.11 -18.17
N PRO A 230 -3.00 -4.08 -17.81
CA PRO A 230 -3.56 -3.14 -18.77
C PRO A 230 -2.48 -2.52 -19.65
N GLY A 231 -2.60 -2.66 -20.98
CA GLY A 231 -1.73 -1.97 -21.94
C GLY A 231 -0.64 -2.80 -22.62
N GLN A 232 -0.51 -4.12 -22.36
CA GLN A 232 0.53 -4.93 -23.02
C GLN A 232 0.25 -5.30 -24.49
N ASN A 233 -0.93 -4.97 -25.04
CA ASN A 233 -1.27 -5.22 -26.44
C ASN A 233 -1.52 -3.92 -27.20
N ASN A 234 -0.44 -3.25 -27.64
CA ASN A 234 -0.27 -2.71 -29.01
C ASN A 234 0.85 -1.66 -29.06
N SER A 235 1.76 -1.88 -30.01
CA SER A 235 2.81 -0.97 -30.45
C SER A 235 2.26 0.41 -30.84
N SER A 236 2.54 1.44 -30.04
CA SER A 236 3.10 2.76 -30.42
C SER A 236 2.91 3.79 -29.30
N GLY A 237 4.02 4.18 -28.66
CA GLY A 237 4.15 5.44 -27.91
C GLY A 237 3.41 5.54 -26.58
N GLY A 238 4.06 5.05 -25.51
CA GLY A 238 3.62 5.21 -24.12
C GLY A 238 4.11 4.05 -23.30
N ILE A 239 5.37 4.14 -22.83
CA ILE A 239 6.01 3.08 -22.05
C ILE A 239 5.30 3.00 -20.69
N PHE A 240 4.34 2.09 -20.56
CA PHE A 240 3.88 1.59 -19.26
C PHE A 240 4.93 0.60 -18.77
N ASP A 241 5.97 1.12 -18.12
CA ASP A 241 6.91 0.30 -17.38
C ASP A 241 6.59 0.45 -15.88
N LEU A 242 5.62 -0.35 -15.42
CA LEU A 242 5.26 -0.48 -14.01
C LEU A 242 6.20 -1.44 -13.24
N SER A 243 7.31 -1.88 -13.86
CA SER A 243 8.28 -2.79 -13.23
C SER A 243 9.00 -2.20 -12.01
N TRP A 244 8.76 -0.93 -11.69
CA TRP A 244 9.39 -0.20 -10.58
C TRP A 244 8.48 -0.02 -9.34
N LEU A 245 7.30 -0.64 -9.31
CA LEU A 245 6.38 -0.60 -8.15
C LEU A 245 6.40 -1.88 -7.28
N THR A 246 7.49 -2.64 -7.30
CA THR A 246 7.55 -3.94 -6.62
C THR A 246 8.70 -4.04 -5.61
N GLY A 247 8.32 -4.12 -4.32
CA GLY A 247 8.67 -5.24 -3.44
C GLY A 247 9.82 -5.09 -2.47
#